data_AF-A0A7C9A1C2-F1
#
_entry.id   AF-A0A7C9A1C2-F1
#
_cell.length_a   1.000
_cell.length_b   1.000
_cell.length_c   1.000
_cell.angle_alpha   90.00
_cell.angle_beta   90.00
_cell.angle_gamma   90.00
#
_symmetry.space_group_name_H-M   'P 1'
#
loop_
_entity.id
_entity.type
_entity.pdbx_description
1 polymer ?
#
loop_
_entity_poly.entity_id
_entity_poly.type
_entity_poly.pdbx_seq_one_letter_code
_entity_poly.pdbx_strand_id
1 'polypeptide(L)'
;MLAGLSLSDSPCRSSIFIPSVKTVFLLCFQSIGASLKLAIMRFNIGMKVEVLTEKKVPSGVWRCAEIMADDGDSYTIRYYSRLGVLSEVVEKVSVETVRPCPSIGNGPVVWGVGDIVEVLDNGYWKATEIQQVM
;
A
#
# COMPACT_ATOMS: atom_id res chain seq x y z
N MET A 1 17.64 25.54 -2.81
CA MET A 1 17.19 25.07 -1.48
C MET A 1 15.90 24.29 -1.68
N LEU A 2 16.00 22.97 -1.88
CA LEU A 2 14.84 22.09 -1.81
C LEU A 2 14.87 21.47 -0.42
N ALA A 3 13.92 21.84 0.42
CA ALA A 3 13.76 21.27 1.75
C ALA A 3 13.55 19.76 1.60
N GLY A 4 14.46 18.97 2.15
CA GLY A 4 14.31 17.53 2.25
C GLY A 4 13.11 17.21 3.09
N LEU A 5 12.04 16.73 2.47
CA LEU A 5 11.03 15.95 3.17
C LEU A 5 11.69 14.61 3.49
N SER A 6 12.14 14.48 4.73
CA SER A 6 12.65 13.23 5.27
C SER A 6 11.62 12.13 5.02
N LEU A 7 12.05 10.99 4.48
CA LEU A 7 11.27 9.74 4.34
C LEU A 7 10.79 9.15 5.70
N SER A 8 10.96 9.89 6.80
CA SER A 8 10.52 9.54 8.16
C SER A 8 9.05 9.82 8.46
N ASP A 9 8.36 10.64 7.65
CA ASP A 9 7.11 11.28 8.09
C ASP A 9 5.84 10.65 7.48
N SER A 10 5.94 9.50 6.78
CA SER A 10 4.76 8.84 6.20
C SER A 10 3.99 8.00 7.25
N PRO A 11 2.66 8.17 7.36
CA PRO A 11 1.86 7.52 8.41
C PRO A 11 1.66 6.01 8.21
N CYS A 12 1.75 5.53 6.97
CA CYS A 12 2.03 4.12 6.63
C CYS A 12 3.48 4.06 6.17
N ARG A 13 4.35 3.40 6.91
CA ARG A 13 5.78 3.31 6.58
C ARG A 13 6.12 1.88 6.20
N SER A 14 6.44 1.68 4.93
CA SER A 14 7.17 0.51 4.41
C SER A 14 7.61 0.84 2.99
N SER A 15 8.91 0.93 2.73
CA SER A 15 9.41 0.76 1.37
C SER A 15 9.08 -0.68 0.97
N ILE A 16 8.11 -0.87 0.07
CA ILE A 16 7.66 -2.19 -0.33
C ILE A 16 8.46 -2.63 -1.54
N PHE A 17 9.22 -3.70 -1.36
CA PHE A 17 9.58 -4.55 -2.50
C PHE A 17 8.30 -5.21 -2.99
N ILE A 18 7.88 -4.94 -4.22
CA ILE A 18 7.01 -5.86 -4.93
C ILE A 18 7.98 -6.90 -5.50
N PRO A 19 8.04 -8.15 -4.98
CA PRO A 19 8.77 -9.17 -5.72
C PRO A 19 8.18 -9.20 -7.12
N SER A 20 9.06 -9.16 -8.13
CA SER A 20 8.71 -9.13 -9.55
C SER A 20 7.37 -9.82 -9.84
N VAL A 21 6.52 -9.20 -10.67
CA VAL A 21 5.18 -9.68 -11.06
C VAL A 21 5.21 -11.13 -11.62
N LYS A 22 6.39 -11.68 -11.92
CA LYS A 22 6.59 -13.09 -12.28
C LYS A 22 6.71 -14.07 -11.09
N THR A 23 7.02 -13.61 -9.88
CA THR A 23 7.31 -14.45 -8.70
C THR A 23 6.24 -14.37 -7.61
N VAL A 24 5.49 -13.26 -7.47
CA VAL A 24 4.45 -13.14 -6.42
C VAL A 24 3.18 -13.91 -6.76
N PHE A 25 2.83 -14.02 -8.05
CA PHE A 25 1.68 -14.83 -8.46
C PHE A 25 1.89 -16.33 -8.23
N LEU A 26 3.14 -16.80 -8.07
CA LEU A 26 3.47 -18.23 -8.01
C LEU A 26 3.95 -18.73 -6.64
N LEU A 27 4.49 -17.88 -5.76
CA LEU A 27 5.01 -18.37 -4.48
C LEU A 27 4.00 -18.40 -3.31
N CYS A 28 2.80 -17.80 -3.44
CA CYS A 28 1.73 -18.01 -2.46
C CYS A 28 0.78 -19.16 -2.84
N PHE A 29 0.75 -19.57 -4.11
CA PHE A 29 -0.17 -20.62 -4.58
C PHE A 29 0.36 -22.04 -4.46
N GLN A 30 1.68 -22.27 -4.34
CA GLN A 30 2.23 -23.62 -4.50
C GLN A 30 2.53 -24.40 -3.20
N SER A 31 2.34 -23.84 -2.00
CA SER A 31 2.69 -24.58 -0.76
C SER A 31 1.60 -24.73 0.29
N ILE A 32 0.38 -24.20 0.10
CA ILE A 32 -0.72 -24.52 1.01
C ILE A 32 -1.96 -24.86 0.19
N GLY A 33 -2.20 -26.18 0.05
CA GLY A 33 -3.50 -26.73 -0.33
C GLY A 33 -4.53 -26.47 0.78
N ALA A 34 -4.86 -25.20 1.02
CA ALA A 34 -5.99 -24.80 1.83
C ALA A 34 -7.04 -24.22 0.89
N SER A 35 -8.25 -24.76 0.97
CA SER A 35 -9.45 -24.14 0.45
C SER A 35 -9.48 -22.68 0.93
N LEU A 36 -9.10 -21.74 0.06
CA LEU A 36 -9.29 -20.31 0.27
C LEU A 36 -10.80 -20.05 0.21
N LYS A 37 -11.50 -20.31 1.32
CA LYS A 37 -12.50 -19.34 1.76
C LYS A 37 -11.75 -18.01 1.76
N LEU A 38 -12.06 -17.12 0.82
CA LEU A 38 -11.64 -15.72 0.91
C LEU A 38 -12.13 -15.21 2.26
N ALA A 39 -11.28 -15.31 3.28
CA ALA A 39 -11.50 -14.61 4.52
C ALA A 39 -11.48 -13.14 4.11
N ILE A 40 -12.64 -12.51 4.10
CA ILE A 40 -12.74 -11.06 3.95
C ILE A 40 -11.96 -10.51 5.13
N MET A 41 -10.73 -10.05 4.86
CA MET A 41 -9.90 -9.40 5.86
C MET A 41 -10.63 -8.12 6.24
N ARG A 42 -11.18 -8.10 7.45
CA ARG A 42 -11.84 -6.92 8.00
C ARG A 42 -10.87 -6.16 8.88
N PHE A 43 -10.89 -4.85 8.73
CA PHE A 43 -10.05 -3.93 9.48
C PHE A 43 -10.90 -3.22 10.53
N ASN A 44 -10.33 -3.00 11.71
CA ASN A 44 -11.01 -2.32 12.81
C ASN A 44 -10.98 -0.79 12.62
N ILE A 45 -11.93 -0.11 13.26
CA ILE A 45 -11.94 1.36 13.36
C ILE A 45 -10.64 1.83 14.04
N GLY A 46 -10.05 2.91 13.52
CA GLY A 46 -8.76 3.46 13.94
C GLY A 46 -7.54 2.76 13.32
N MET A 47 -7.74 1.68 12.55
CA MET A 47 -6.62 1.06 11.83
C MET A 47 -6.18 1.92 10.65
N LYS A 48 -4.86 2.02 10.50
CA LYS A 48 -4.23 2.57 9.30
C LYS A 48 -4.23 1.52 8.20
N VAL A 49 -4.64 1.94 7.02
CA VAL A 49 -4.78 1.11 5.83
C VAL A 49 -4.33 1.88 4.60
N GLU A 50 -4.15 1.16 3.50
CA GLU A 50 -3.90 1.76 2.20
C GLU A 50 -5.08 1.49 1.26
N VAL A 51 -5.44 2.49 0.48
CA VAL A 51 -6.65 2.50 -0.34
C VAL A 51 -6.27 2.79 -1.78
N LEU A 52 -6.79 1.96 -2.69
CA LEU A 52 -6.52 2.06 -4.12
C LEU A 52 -7.32 3.23 -4.74
N THR A 53 -6.65 4.33 -5.10
CA THR A 53 -7.31 5.56 -5.59
C THR A 53 -7.43 5.63 -7.11
N GLU A 54 -6.49 5.06 -7.87
CA GLU A 54 -6.51 5.10 -9.35
C GLU A 54 -6.57 3.69 -9.94
N LYS A 55 -7.74 3.26 -10.40
CA LYS A 55 -7.94 1.95 -11.03
C LYS A 55 -7.56 1.90 -12.53
N LYS A 56 -7.24 3.06 -13.15
CA LYS A 56 -6.99 3.18 -14.60
C LYS A 56 -5.57 2.79 -15.02
N VAL A 57 -4.66 2.63 -14.07
CA VAL A 57 -3.29 2.14 -14.29
C VAL A 57 -3.21 0.67 -13.83
N PRO A 58 -2.52 -0.23 -14.58
CA PRO A 58 -2.49 -1.66 -14.28
C PRO A 58 -2.00 -1.99 -12.86
N SER A 59 -1.09 -1.17 -12.32
CA SER A 59 -0.51 -1.31 -10.98
C SER A 59 -1.26 -0.53 -9.90
N GLY A 60 -2.19 0.35 -10.29
CA GLY A 60 -2.89 1.19 -9.36
C GLY A 60 -2.03 2.23 -8.66
N VAL A 61 -2.67 3.11 -7.90
CA VAL A 61 -2.00 4.02 -6.97
C VAL A 61 -2.65 3.86 -5.60
N TRP A 62 -1.84 3.64 -4.57
CA TRP A 62 -2.33 3.46 -3.20
C TRP A 62 -2.13 4.71 -2.36
N ARG A 63 -3.08 5.00 -1.48
CA ARG A 63 -3.00 6.14 -0.57
C ARG A 63 -3.30 5.72 0.86
N CYS A 64 -2.50 6.23 1.80
CA CYS A 64 -2.71 6.02 3.22
C CYS A 64 -4.03 6.62 3.72
N ALA A 65 -4.77 5.85 4.50
CA ALA A 65 -5.99 6.28 5.17
C ALA A 65 -6.14 5.61 6.55
N GLU A 66 -7.10 6.11 7.32
CA GLU A 66 -7.54 5.54 8.58
C GLU A 66 -9.03 5.21 8.50
N ILE A 67 -9.42 4.08 9.09
CA ILE A 67 -10.81 3.64 9.11
C ILE A 67 -11.56 4.38 10.21
N MET A 68 -12.62 5.07 9.83
CA MET A 68 -13.49 5.81 10.73
C MET A 68 -14.74 5.00 11.09
N ALA A 69 -15.26 4.18 10.17
CA ALA A 69 -16.39 3.29 10.39
C ALA A 69 -16.35 2.08 9.44
N ASP A 70 -16.95 0.98 9.87
CA ASP A 70 -17.20 -0.24 9.08
C ASP A 70 -18.71 -0.41 8.85
N ASP A 71 -19.12 -0.29 7.59
CA ASP A 71 -20.52 -0.43 7.16
C ASP A 71 -20.83 -1.86 6.67
N GLY A 72 -19.88 -2.80 6.81
CA GLY A 72 -20.01 -4.21 6.47
C GLY A 72 -19.52 -4.57 5.07
N ASP A 73 -19.95 -3.82 4.05
CA ASP A 73 -19.53 -3.96 2.64
C ASP A 73 -18.53 -2.88 2.19
N SER A 74 -18.32 -1.88 3.04
CA SER A 74 -17.56 -0.68 2.75
C SER A 74 -17.02 -0.06 4.03
N TYR A 75 -15.96 0.72 3.88
CA TYR A 75 -15.37 1.50 4.97
C TYR A 75 -15.61 2.98 4.73
N THR A 76 -15.93 3.69 5.80
CA THR A 76 -15.77 5.14 5.84
C THR A 76 -14.35 5.43 6.32
N ILE A 77 -13.56 6.12 5.51
CA ILE A 77 -12.14 6.35 5.74
C ILE A 77 -11.80 7.84 5.74
N ARG A 78 -10.63 8.16 6.29
CA ARG A 78 -10.03 9.49 6.24
C ARG A 78 -8.59 9.39 5.73
N TYR A 79 -8.27 10.05 4.63
CA TYR A 79 -6.93 9.97 4.07
C TYR A 79 -5.91 10.75 4.90
N TYR A 80 -4.65 10.36 4.75
CA TYR A 80 -3.54 11.19 5.15
C TYR A 80 -3.14 12.16 4.02
N SER A 81 -2.72 13.36 4.41
CA SER A 81 -2.10 14.35 3.53
C SER A 81 -0.64 14.01 3.26
N ARG A 82 0.00 14.71 2.31
CA ARG A 82 1.45 14.60 2.05
C ARG A 82 2.28 14.81 3.33
N LEU A 83 1.81 15.65 4.25
CA LEU A 83 2.49 15.97 5.51
C LEU A 83 2.22 14.95 6.63
N GLY A 84 1.57 13.81 6.32
CA GLY A 84 1.25 12.79 7.31
C GLY A 84 0.13 13.18 8.29
N VAL A 85 -0.56 14.29 8.05
CA VAL A 85 -1.71 14.74 8.84
C VAL A 85 -3.00 14.23 8.20
N LEU A 86 -3.97 13.76 9.01
CA LEU A 86 -5.29 13.36 8.54
C LEU A 86 -6.01 14.51 7.82
N SER A 87 -6.40 14.30 6.57
CA SER A 87 -7.13 15.29 5.76
C SER A 87 -8.55 15.47 6.27
N GLU A 88 -9.16 16.64 6.17
CA GLU A 88 -10.57 16.86 6.57
C GLU A 88 -11.58 16.08 5.72
N VAL A 89 -11.17 15.58 4.55
CA VAL A 89 -12.01 14.81 3.64
C VAL A 89 -12.20 13.38 4.15
N VAL A 90 -13.46 12.95 4.22
CA VAL A 90 -13.90 11.59 4.53
C VAL A 90 -14.51 10.99 3.27
N GLU A 91 -14.18 9.73 2.96
CA GLU A 91 -14.67 9.02 1.78
C GLU A 91 -15.22 7.64 2.17
N LYS A 92 -16.20 7.14 1.42
CA LYS A 92 -16.72 5.78 1.52
C LYS A 92 -16.12 4.91 0.43
N VAL A 93 -15.44 3.83 0.80
CA VAL A 93 -14.69 2.96 -0.12
C VAL A 93 -15.09 1.50 0.02
N SER A 94 -14.98 0.73 -1.05
CA SER A 94 -15.27 -0.71 -1.03
C SER A 94 -14.17 -1.47 -0.28
N VAL A 95 -14.54 -2.51 0.48
CA VAL A 95 -13.59 -3.39 1.19
C VAL A 95 -12.51 -3.96 0.26
N GLU A 96 -12.86 -4.21 -1.02
CA GLU A 96 -11.93 -4.76 -2.02
C GLU A 96 -10.79 -3.79 -2.40
N THR A 97 -10.98 -2.49 -2.15
CA THR A 97 -10.01 -1.44 -2.49
C THR A 97 -9.05 -1.13 -1.35
N VAL A 98 -9.19 -1.81 -0.22
CA VAL A 98 -8.43 -1.58 1.00
C VAL A 98 -7.48 -2.74 1.27
N ARG A 99 -6.21 -2.43 1.53
CA ARG A 99 -5.18 -3.40 1.94
C ARG A 99 -4.56 -2.99 3.29
N PRO A 100 -4.04 -3.94 4.09
CA PRO A 100 -3.24 -3.55 5.26
C PRO A 100 -2.04 -2.72 4.82
N CYS A 101 -1.56 -1.84 5.70
CA CYS A 101 -0.24 -1.25 5.50
C CYS A 101 0.79 -2.39 5.39
N PRO A 102 1.60 -2.42 4.33
CA PRO A 102 2.54 -3.50 4.10
C PRO A 102 3.50 -3.69 5.27
N SER A 103 3.75 -4.96 5.60
CA SER A 103 4.68 -5.33 6.66
C SER A 103 6.11 -4.94 6.27
N ILE A 104 6.85 -4.35 7.21
CA ILE A 104 8.28 -4.05 7.03
C ILE A 104 9.05 -5.38 6.92
N GLY A 105 9.70 -5.60 5.78
CA GLY A 105 10.69 -6.67 5.66
C GLY A 105 11.93 -6.30 6.47
N ASN A 106 12.22 -7.06 7.52
CA ASN A 106 13.44 -6.87 8.31
C ASN A 106 14.63 -7.51 7.56
N GLY A 107 15.32 -6.73 6.74
CA GLY A 107 16.56 -7.17 6.10
C GLY A 107 17.13 -6.11 5.15
N PRO A 108 18.45 -6.16 4.87
CA PRO A 108 19.02 -5.38 3.78
C PRO A 108 18.37 -5.84 2.47
N VAL A 109 17.67 -4.94 1.78
CA VAL A 109 17.12 -5.21 0.45
C VAL A 109 18.19 -4.84 -0.58
N VAL A 110 18.60 -5.83 -1.38
CA VAL A 110 19.46 -5.61 -2.55
C VAL A 110 18.55 -5.40 -3.74
N TRP A 111 18.70 -4.25 -4.40
CA TRP A 111 17.90 -3.88 -5.57
C TRP A 111 18.70 -4.11 -6.84
N GLY A 112 18.03 -4.62 -7.88
CA GLY A 112 18.58 -4.79 -9.23
C GLY A 112 17.86 -3.90 -10.26
N VAL A 113 18.53 -3.64 -11.39
CA VAL A 113 17.88 -3.03 -12.55
C VAL A 113 16.79 -3.97 -13.07
N GLY A 114 15.60 -3.45 -13.34
CA GLY A 114 14.41 -4.21 -13.73
C GLY A 114 13.52 -4.64 -12.56
N ASP A 115 13.92 -4.42 -11.30
CA ASP A 115 13.05 -4.66 -10.16
C ASP A 115 11.90 -3.64 -10.12
N ILE A 116 10.69 -4.12 -9.78
CA ILE A 116 9.52 -3.27 -9.59
C ILE A 116 9.37 -2.94 -8.11
N VAL A 117 9.25 -1.66 -7.79
CA VAL A 117 9.16 -1.15 -6.42
C VAL A 117 8.01 -0.17 -6.28
N GLU A 118 7.38 -0.11 -5.11
CA GLU A 118 6.44 0.97 -4.80
C GLU A 118 7.20 2.14 -4.17
N VAL A 119 7.15 3.30 -4.82
CA VAL A 119 7.76 4.54 -4.34
C VAL A 119 6.67 5.44 -3.80
N LEU A 120 6.93 6.02 -2.62
CA LEU A 120 6.09 7.07 -2.06
C LEU A 120 6.40 8.39 -2.76
N ASP A 121 5.47 8.85 -3.60
CA ASP A 121 5.53 10.14 -4.27
C ASP A 121 4.24 10.93 -3.98
N ASN A 122 4.40 12.16 -3.50
CA ASN A 122 3.29 13.06 -3.19
C ASN A 122 2.22 12.49 -2.22
N GLY A 123 2.59 11.57 -1.33
CA GLY A 123 1.64 10.91 -0.41
C GLY A 123 0.92 9.71 -1.03
N TYR A 124 1.35 9.27 -2.21
CA TYR A 124 0.83 8.11 -2.93
C TYR A 124 1.93 7.08 -3.16
N TRP A 125 1.61 5.80 -2.99
CA TRP A 125 2.47 4.69 -3.41
C TRP A 125 2.22 4.38 -4.87
N LYS A 126 3.29 4.44 -5.66
CA LYS A 126 3.26 4.20 -7.11
C LYS A 126 4.26 3.12 -7.47
N ALA A 127 3.84 2.12 -8.24
CA ALA A 127 4.76 1.14 -8.78
C ALA A 127 5.67 1.75 -9.85
N THR A 128 6.96 1.46 -9.79
CA THR A 128 7.97 1.92 -10.75
C THR A 128 9.06 0.86 -10.92
N GLU A 129 9.81 0.94 -12.00
CA GLU A 129 10.92 0.03 -12.30
C GLU A 129 12.27 0.71 -12.03
N ILE A 130 13.18 -0.01 -11.39
CA ILE A 130 14.54 0.46 -11.16
C ILE A 130 15.31 0.45 -12.47
N GLN A 131 15.68 1.62 -12.96
CA GLN A 131 16.45 1.78 -14.21
C GLN A 131 17.97 1.73 -13.98
N GLN A 132 18.43 2.07 -12.79
CA GLN A 132 19.85 2.12 -12.45
C GLN A 132 20.03 1.87 -10.95
N VAL A 133 21.08 1.11 -10.62
CA VAL A 133 21.56 0.90 -9.24
C VAL A 133 22.97 1.51 -9.18
N MET A 134 23.23 2.28 -8.13
CA MET A 134 24.55 2.90 -7.88
C MET A 134 25.42 2.01 -7.00
#